data_AF-A0A3M0NKW6-F1
#
_entry.id   AF-A0A3M0NKW6-F1
#
_cell.length_a   1.000
_cell.length_b   1.000
_cell.length_c   1.000
_cell.angle_alpha   90.00
_cell.angle_beta   90.00
_cell.angle_gamma   90.00
#
_symmetry.space_group_name_H-M   'P 1'
#
loop_
_entity.id
_entity.type
_entity.pdbx_description
1 polymer ?
#
loop_
_entity_poly.entity_id
_entity_poly.type
_entity_poly.pdbx_seq_one_letter_code
_entity_poly.pdbx_strand_id
1 'polypeptide(L)'
;MLFRPRYTIDTIYHLDTDVLQQMNVKAVFSDLDNTLLAWNEFETAKKMDELNQRLAKAGIKLVVISNNNAERIGKVLNPYQIDFVAKSRKPLPFAITKKREQLGLAKDQVMMVGDQLITDIQAGNLAGVESVLVKPLVETDKWNTRINRFLEKIIFFFLAISHKVTFKETLENG
;
A
#
# COMPACT_ATOMS: atom_id res chain seq x y z
N MET A 1 13.73 10.57 2.29
CA MET A 1 14.20 9.78 3.46
C MET A 1 13.70 8.36 3.30
N LEU A 2 14.50 7.35 3.64
CA LEU A 2 14.20 5.94 3.35
C LEU A 2 12.84 5.46 3.90
N PHE A 3 12.49 5.86 5.12
CA PHE A 3 11.27 5.44 5.80
C PHE A 3 10.18 6.53 5.87
N ARG A 4 10.41 7.72 5.29
CA ARG A 4 9.38 8.76 5.33
C ARG A 4 8.41 8.53 4.17
N PRO A 5 7.11 8.35 4.42
CA PRO A 5 6.15 8.26 3.34
C PRO A 5 6.05 9.60 2.62
N ARG A 6 5.73 9.59 1.32
CA ARG A 6 5.41 10.84 0.62
C ARG A 6 4.08 11.38 1.12
N TYR A 7 3.06 10.52 1.18
CA TYR A 7 1.74 10.87 1.64
C TYR A 7 1.25 9.95 2.75
N THR A 8 0.21 10.40 3.42
CA THR A 8 -0.52 9.65 4.44
C THR A 8 -2.00 9.79 4.19
N ILE A 9 -2.74 8.73 4.48
CA ILE A 9 -4.21 8.72 4.51
C ILE A 9 -4.66 7.70 5.56
N ASP A 10 -5.77 7.95 6.25
CA ASP A 10 -6.21 7.05 7.33
C ASP A 10 -6.48 5.62 6.86
N THR A 11 -7.13 5.43 5.72
CA THR A 11 -7.38 4.14 5.09
C THR A 11 -7.28 4.27 3.58
N ILE A 12 -6.84 3.19 2.91
CA ILE A 12 -6.78 3.13 1.45
C ILE A 12 -8.16 3.33 0.80
N TYR A 13 -9.24 3.03 1.52
CA TYR A 13 -10.60 3.20 1.00
C TYR A 13 -11.02 4.67 0.85
N HIS A 14 -10.28 5.61 1.43
CA HIS A 14 -10.55 7.05 1.25
C HIS A 14 -9.79 7.66 0.06
N LEU A 15 -9.02 6.86 -0.70
CA LEU A 15 -8.40 7.34 -1.93
C LEU A 15 -9.47 7.90 -2.89
N ASP A 16 -9.34 9.20 -3.18
CA ASP A 16 -10.16 9.92 -4.13
C ASP A 16 -9.59 9.77 -5.54
N THR A 17 -10.38 9.20 -6.44
CA THR A 17 -9.98 8.97 -7.83
C THR A 17 -9.67 10.26 -8.59
N ASP A 18 -10.36 11.36 -8.28
CA ASP A 18 -10.19 12.63 -8.98
C ASP A 18 -8.84 13.25 -8.61
N VAL A 19 -8.49 13.18 -7.32
CA VAL A 19 -7.17 13.59 -6.82
C VAL A 19 -6.06 12.74 -7.45
N LEU A 20 -6.23 11.42 -7.49
CA LEU A 20 -5.25 10.52 -8.12
C LEU A 20 -5.06 10.81 -9.62
N GLN A 21 -6.14 11.11 -10.35
CA GLN A 21 -6.07 11.49 -11.75
C GLN A 21 -5.33 12.83 -11.96
N GLN A 22 -5.58 13.83 -11.10
CA GLN A 22 -4.86 15.12 -11.12
C GLN A 22 -3.36 14.92 -10.86
N MET A 23 -3.00 13.95 -10.02
CA MET A 23 -1.62 13.54 -9.76
C MET A 23 -1.02 12.67 -10.88
N ASN A 24 -1.75 12.40 -11.97
CA ASN A 24 -1.36 11.50 -13.07
C ASN A 24 -1.09 10.04 -12.63
N VAL A 25 -1.67 9.60 -11.52
CA VAL A 25 -1.56 8.21 -11.06
C VAL A 25 -2.37 7.30 -11.99
N LYS A 26 -1.73 6.23 -12.47
CA LYS A 26 -2.31 5.20 -13.35
C LYS A 26 -2.38 3.83 -12.69
N ALA A 27 -1.60 3.60 -11.66
CA ALA A 27 -1.70 2.39 -10.86
C ALA A 27 -1.49 2.66 -9.36
N VAL A 28 -2.37 2.05 -8.56
CA VAL A 28 -2.22 1.93 -7.11
C VAL A 28 -1.71 0.54 -6.82
N PHE A 29 -0.47 0.46 -6.35
CA PHE A 29 0.10 -0.76 -5.80
C PHE A 29 -0.19 -0.78 -4.30
N SER A 30 -0.69 -1.89 -3.78
CA SER A 30 -1.10 -1.99 -2.38
C SER A 30 -0.54 -3.22 -1.70
N ASP A 31 -0.20 -3.13 -0.42
CA ASP A 31 -0.17 -4.33 0.42
C ASP A 31 -1.58 -4.92 0.58
N LEU A 32 -1.65 -6.18 1.02
CA LEU A 32 -2.89 -6.91 1.23
C LEU A 32 -3.30 -6.92 2.70
N ASP A 33 -2.47 -7.51 3.56
CA ASP A 33 -2.84 -7.84 4.93
C ASP A 33 -2.67 -6.58 5.79
N ASN A 34 -3.71 -6.17 6.53
CA ASN A 34 -3.77 -4.92 7.31
C ASN A 34 -3.74 -3.61 6.50
N THR A 35 -3.74 -3.69 5.17
CA THR A 35 -3.95 -2.55 4.26
C THR A 35 -5.27 -2.65 3.50
N LEU A 36 -5.45 -3.66 2.63
CA LEU A 36 -6.70 -3.88 1.87
C LEU A 36 -7.66 -4.84 2.56
N LEU A 37 -7.14 -5.73 3.41
CA LEU A 37 -7.92 -6.73 4.13
C LEU A 37 -7.41 -6.84 5.55
N ALA A 38 -8.33 -6.70 6.50
CA ALA A 38 -8.03 -7.09 7.87
C ALA A 38 -7.89 -8.61 7.89
N TRP A 39 -6.89 -9.12 8.61
CA TRP A 39 -6.61 -10.56 8.60
C TRP A 39 -7.70 -11.40 9.28
N ASN A 40 -8.63 -10.77 10.01
CA ASN A 40 -9.70 -11.38 10.80
C ASN A 40 -11.12 -10.89 10.46
N GLU A 41 -11.33 -10.04 9.45
CA GLU A 41 -12.65 -9.48 9.15
C GLU A 41 -13.09 -9.70 7.69
N PHE A 42 -14.18 -10.43 7.50
CA PHE A 42 -14.73 -10.74 6.18
C PHE A 42 -15.28 -9.52 5.43
N GLU A 43 -15.79 -8.50 6.14
CA GLU A 43 -16.40 -7.31 5.52
C GLU A 43 -15.41 -6.48 4.71
N THR A 44 -14.10 -6.59 5.00
CA THR A 44 -13.05 -5.87 4.28
C THR A 44 -12.95 -6.29 2.80
N ALA A 45 -13.37 -7.51 2.46
CA ALA A 45 -13.39 -7.98 1.08
C ALA A 45 -14.37 -7.18 0.19
N LYS A 46 -15.51 -6.77 0.76
CA LYS A 46 -16.49 -5.94 0.04
C LYS A 46 -15.93 -4.55 -0.22
N LYS A 47 -15.33 -3.91 0.80
CA LYS A 47 -14.70 -2.58 0.66
C LYS A 47 -13.53 -2.59 -0.33
N MET A 48 -12.74 -3.67 -0.33
CA MET A 48 -11.68 -3.89 -1.31
C MET A 48 -12.22 -3.93 -2.75
N ASP A 49 -13.31 -4.67 -2.98
CA ASP A 49 -13.93 -4.74 -4.30
C ASP A 49 -14.55 -3.40 -4.72
N GLU A 50 -15.24 -2.70 -3.82
CA GLU A 50 -15.78 -1.36 -4.08
C GLU A 50 -14.68 -0.38 -4.48
N LEU A 51 -13.54 -0.40 -3.78
CA LEU A 51 -12.36 0.38 -4.15
C LEU A 51 -11.81 -0.02 -5.53
N ASN A 52 -11.66 -1.32 -5.79
CA ASN A 52 -11.18 -1.85 -7.07
C ASN A 52 -12.05 -1.34 -8.23
N GLN A 53 -13.37 -1.46 -8.10
CA GLN A 53 -14.32 -0.99 -9.11
C GLN A 53 -14.25 0.52 -9.31
N ARG A 54 -14.11 1.30 -8.23
CA ARG A 54 -14.01 2.76 -8.29
C ARG A 54 -12.73 3.20 -9.01
N LEU A 55 -11.58 2.60 -8.68
CA LEU A 55 -10.31 2.85 -9.37
C LEU A 55 -10.39 2.46 -10.84
N ALA A 56 -10.97 1.29 -11.15
CA ALA A 56 -11.13 0.82 -12.52
C ALA A 56 -11.98 1.77 -13.38
N LYS A 57 -13.09 2.30 -12.83
CA LYS A 57 -13.92 3.31 -13.51
C LYS A 57 -13.15 4.60 -13.83
N ALA A 58 -12.18 4.96 -13.01
CA ALA A 58 -11.28 6.09 -13.22
C ALA A 58 -10.07 5.77 -14.13
N GLY A 59 -9.97 4.54 -14.66
CA GLY A 59 -8.84 4.10 -15.48
C GLY A 59 -7.55 3.85 -14.67
N ILE A 60 -7.66 3.66 -13.35
CA ILE A 60 -6.55 3.40 -12.45
C ILE A 60 -6.52 1.91 -12.11
N LYS A 61 -5.36 1.26 -12.27
CA LYS A 61 -5.21 -0.17 -11.95
C LYS A 61 -4.89 -0.37 -10.47
N LEU A 62 -5.67 -1.19 -9.77
CA LEU A 62 -5.29 -1.72 -8.47
C LEU A 62 -4.44 -2.98 -8.66
N VAL A 63 -3.27 -3.03 -8.03
CA VAL A 63 -2.38 -4.20 -8.05
C VAL A 63 -1.89 -4.50 -6.64
N VAL A 64 -2.01 -5.75 -6.20
CA VAL A 64 -1.50 -6.15 -4.89
C VAL A 64 -0.04 -6.58 -4.95
N ILE A 65 0.81 -6.01 -4.11
CA ILE A 65 2.22 -6.37 -3.94
C ILE A 65 2.40 -6.94 -2.53
N SER A 66 2.55 -8.26 -2.40
CA SER A 66 2.55 -8.93 -1.10
C SER A 66 3.73 -9.90 -0.92
N ASN A 67 4.25 -9.99 0.31
CA ASN A 67 5.22 -11.01 0.71
C ASN A 67 4.60 -12.40 0.92
N ASN A 68 3.28 -12.50 0.87
CA ASN A 68 2.56 -13.75 1.08
C ASN A 68 2.65 -14.69 -0.15
N ASN A 69 2.22 -15.94 0.00
CA ASN A 69 2.27 -16.92 -1.09
C ASN A 69 1.11 -16.75 -2.08
N ALA A 70 1.35 -17.16 -3.33
CA ALA A 70 0.41 -16.96 -4.44
C ALA A 70 -0.93 -17.69 -4.24
N GLU A 71 -0.92 -18.87 -3.61
CA GLU A 71 -2.14 -19.65 -3.36
C GLU A 71 -3.09 -18.88 -2.43
N ARG A 72 -2.56 -18.36 -1.32
CA ARG A 72 -3.33 -17.58 -0.34
C ARG A 72 -3.84 -16.28 -0.95
N ILE A 73 -2.99 -15.56 -1.68
CA ILE A 73 -3.38 -14.29 -2.31
C ILE A 73 -4.44 -14.55 -3.39
N GLY A 74 -4.23 -15.55 -4.26
CA GLY A 74 -5.13 -15.86 -5.36
C GLY A 74 -6.52 -16.28 -4.90
N LYS A 75 -6.64 -17.04 -3.81
CA LYS A 75 -7.95 -17.38 -3.21
C LYS A 75 -8.80 -16.15 -2.88
N VAL A 76 -8.14 -15.04 -2.56
CA VAL A 76 -8.78 -13.82 -2.12
C VAL A 76 -9.00 -12.85 -3.28
N LEU A 77 -8.03 -12.70 -4.18
CA LEU A 77 -8.04 -11.67 -5.22
C LEU A 77 -8.63 -12.13 -6.55
N ASN A 78 -8.52 -13.42 -6.89
CA ASN A 78 -9.02 -13.94 -8.16
C ASN A 78 -10.53 -13.72 -8.36
N PRO A 79 -11.41 -13.88 -7.34
CA PRO A 79 -12.84 -13.61 -7.50
C PRO A 79 -13.16 -12.17 -7.94
N TYR A 80 -12.28 -11.22 -7.59
CA TYR A 80 -12.42 -9.79 -7.90
C TYR A 80 -11.55 -9.34 -9.07
N GLN A 81 -10.85 -10.27 -9.72
CA GLN A 81 -9.95 -10.01 -10.85
C GLN A 81 -8.87 -8.95 -10.55
N ILE A 82 -8.39 -8.92 -9.29
CA ILE A 82 -7.33 -7.99 -8.88
C ILE A 82 -5.97 -8.63 -9.18
N ASP A 83 -5.17 -7.95 -9.99
CA ASP A 83 -3.80 -8.32 -10.33
C ASP A 83 -2.91 -8.35 -9.08
N PHE A 84 -1.96 -9.29 -9.01
CA PHE A 84 -1.03 -9.34 -7.87
C PHE A 84 0.37 -9.86 -8.19
N VAL A 85 1.32 -9.52 -7.31
CA VAL A 85 2.67 -10.08 -7.22
C VAL A 85 2.85 -10.69 -5.84
N ALA A 86 2.95 -12.02 -5.80
CA ALA A 86 3.23 -12.78 -4.58
C ALA A 86 4.74 -12.87 -4.31
N LYS A 87 5.12 -13.22 -3.08
CA LYS A 87 6.53 -13.35 -2.63
C LYS A 87 7.37 -12.15 -3.09
N SER A 88 6.84 -10.95 -2.93
CA SER A 88 7.39 -9.70 -3.48
C SER A 88 8.79 -9.35 -2.96
N ARG A 89 9.18 -9.90 -1.80
CA ARG A 89 10.43 -9.62 -1.08
C ARG A 89 10.58 -8.18 -0.62
N LYS A 90 9.48 -7.47 -0.37
CA LYS A 90 9.50 -6.21 0.40
C LYS A 90 10.30 -6.44 1.69
N PRO A 91 11.27 -5.57 2.04
CA PRO A 91 11.37 -4.17 1.62
C PRO A 91 12.13 -3.90 0.31
N LEU A 92 12.57 -4.92 -0.41
CA LEU A 92 13.30 -4.74 -1.67
C LEU A 92 12.37 -4.22 -2.76
N PRO A 93 12.84 -3.32 -3.65
CA PRO A 93 11.98 -2.64 -4.64
C PRO A 93 11.60 -3.52 -5.84
N PHE A 94 12.19 -4.71 -5.95
CA PHE A 94 12.18 -5.50 -7.18
C PHE A 94 10.79 -5.81 -7.73
N ALA A 95 9.84 -6.20 -6.87
CA ALA A 95 8.48 -6.50 -7.29
C ALA A 95 7.74 -5.26 -7.82
N ILE A 96 7.90 -4.11 -7.14
CA ILE A 96 7.32 -2.82 -7.54
C ILE A 96 7.90 -2.40 -8.88
N THR A 97 9.23 -2.37 -9.00
CA THR A 97 9.92 -1.98 -10.24
C THR A 97 9.51 -2.87 -11.42
N LYS A 98 9.55 -4.20 -11.23
CA LYS A 98 9.21 -5.16 -12.29
C LYS A 98 7.76 -5.01 -12.75
N LYS A 99 6.80 -4.90 -11.81
CA LYS A 99 5.37 -4.78 -12.18
C LYS A 99 5.07 -3.44 -12.83
N ARG A 100 5.68 -2.34 -12.36
CA ARG A 100 5.60 -1.03 -13.01
C ARG A 100 6.07 -1.10 -14.48
N GLU A 101 7.24 -1.71 -14.71
CA GLU A 101 7.81 -1.86 -16.06
C GLU A 101 6.94 -2.72 -16.97
N GLN A 102 6.37 -3.81 -16.45
CA GLN A 102 5.40 -4.63 -17.18
C GLN A 102 4.14 -3.85 -17.59
N LEU A 103 3.74 -2.87 -16.78
CA LEU A 103 2.62 -1.99 -17.09
C LEU A 103 3.01 -0.82 -18.02
N GLY A 104 4.30 -0.64 -18.33
CA GLY A 104 4.79 0.47 -19.15
C GLY A 104 4.64 1.84 -18.49
N LEU A 105 4.60 1.91 -17.15
CA LEU A 105 4.32 3.14 -16.41
C LEU A 105 5.60 3.85 -15.97
N ALA A 106 5.58 5.17 -15.97
CA ALA A 106 6.60 5.99 -15.32
C ALA A 106 6.48 5.89 -13.78
N LYS A 107 7.52 6.31 -13.06
CA LYS A 107 7.57 6.16 -11.59
C LYS A 107 6.54 7.02 -10.87
N ASP A 108 6.33 8.23 -11.38
CA ASP A 108 5.33 9.21 -10.92
C ASP A 108 3.89 8.79 -11.23
N GLN A 109 3.68 7.80 -12.11
CA GLN A 109 2.36 7.25 -12.42
C GLN A 109 1.95 6.10 -11.48
N VAL A 110 2.79 5.74 -10.52
CA VAL A 110 2.55 4.63 -9.59
C VAL A 110 2.65 5.10 -8.15
N MET A 111 1.74 4.59 -7.34
CA MET A 111 1.72 4.83 -5.90
C MET A 111 1.76 3.49 -5.15
N MET A 112 2.68 3.32 -4.19
CA MET A 112 2.72 2.19 -3.27
C MET A 112 2.03 2.55 -1.95
N VAL A 113 0.96 1.85 -1.61
CA VAL A 113 0.15 2.04 -0.41
C VAL A 113 0.37 0.87 0.54
N GLY A 114 0.62 1.14 1.81
CA GLY A 114 0.75 0.10 2.83
C GLY A 114 0.76 0.65 4.24
N ASP A 115 0.66 -0.22 5.23
CA ASP A 115 0.57 0.12 6.65
C ASP A 115 1.90 -0.04 7.40
N GLN A 116 2.95 -0.52 6.73
CA GLN A 116 4.27 -0.73 7.32
C GLN A 116 5.34 0.18 6.71
N LEU A 117 6.03 0.92 7.58
CA LEU A 117 7.16 1.78 7.20
C LEU A 117 8.32 0.97 6.65
N ILE A 118 8.64 -0.17 7.30
CA ILE A 118 9.80 -0.96 6.94
C ILE A 118 9.54 -1.71 5.63
N THR A 119 8.37 -2.30 5.42
CA THR A 119 8.14 -3.11 4.21
C THR A 119 7.66 -2.27 3.04
N ASP A 120 6.63 -1.45 3.24
CA ASP A 120 5.89 -0.84 2.13
C ASP A 120 6.48 0.51 1.74
N ILE A 121 6.66 1.38 2.73
CA ILE A 121 7.19 2.72 2.50
C ILE A 121 8.65 2.66 2.05
N GLN A 122 9.46 1.81 2.70
CA GLN A 122 10.84 1.58 2.25
C GLN A 122 10.89 1.06 0.81
N ALA A 123 10.08 0.06 0.46
CA ALA A 123 10.09 -0.52 -0.88
C ALA A 123 9.63 0.49 -1.94
N GLY A 124 8.57 1.26 -1.66
CA GLY A 124 8.08 2.32 -2.55
C GLY A 124 9.14 3.39 -2.78
N ASN A 125 9.74 3.90 -1.69
CA ASN A 125 10.80 4.90 -1.74
C ASN A 125 12.04 4.39 -2.49
N LEU A 126 12.46 3.13 -2.28
CA LEU A 126 13.59 2.53 -3.01
C LEU A 126 13.28 2.30 -4.49
N ALA A 127 12.03 1.99 -4.84
CA ALA A 127 11.59 1.90 -6.24
C ALA A 127 11.49 3.29 -6.90
N GLY A 128 11.41 4.35 -6.09
CA GLY A 128 11.23 5.73 -6.51
C GLY A 128 9.82 6.05 -6.98
N VAL A 129 8.83 5.26 -6.56
CA VAL A 129 7.40 5.53 -6.77
C VAL A 129 6.85 6.30 -5.57
N GLU A 130 5.70 6.94 -5.71
CA GLU A 130 5.08 7.65 -4.60
C GLU A 130 4.66 6.68 -3.50
N SER A 131 4.99 6.95 -2.23
CA SER A 131 4.67 6.07 -1.11
C SER A 131 3.58 6.67 -0.22
N VAL A 132 2.59 5.86 0.14
CA VAL A 132 1.47 6.27 0.99
C VAL A 132 1.34 5.34 2.17
N LEU A 133 1.44 5.92 3.36
CA LEU A 133 1.25 5.19 4.60
C LEU A 133 -0.20 5.28 5.04
N VAL A 134 -0.79 4.13 5.37
CA VAL A 134 -2.13 4.04 5.97
C VAL A 134 -2.07 3.58 7.41
N LYS A 135 -3.16 3.79 8.16
CA LYS A 135 -3.31 3.11 9.45
C LYS A 135 -3.58 1.63 9.20
N PRO A 136 -3.06 0.73 10.05
CA PRO A 136 -3.42 -0.68 9.96
C PRO A 136 -4.92 -0.84 10.22
N LEU A 137 -5.59 -1.70 9.43
CA LEU A 137 -7.03 -1.94 9.59
C LEU A 137 -7.39 -2.52 10.95
N VAL A 138 -6.49 -3.30 11.55
CA VAL A 138 -6.63 -3.82 12.92
C VAL A 138 -5.29 -3.71 13.66
N GLU A 139 -5.32 -3.43 14.96
CA GLU A 139 -4.11 -3.25 15.77
C GLU A 139 -3.35 -4.57 16.00
N THR A 140 -4.06 -5.68 15.93
CA THR A 140 -3.47 -7.02 16.08
C THR A 140 -2.78 -7.44 14.80
N ASP A 141 -1.55 -7.92 14.92
CA ASP A 141 -0.74 -8.35 13.78
C ASP A 141 -0.47 -9.86 13.83
N LYS A 142 -0.16 -10.44 12.66
CA LYS A 142 0.42 -11.79 12.58
C LYS A 142 1.76 -11.83 13.32
N TRP A 143 2.08 -12.97 13.93
CA TRP A 143 3.27 -13.10 14.78
C TRP A 143 4.58 -12.71 14.09
N ASN A 144 4.68 -12.96 12.78
CA ASN A 144 5.86 -12.70 11.96
C ASN A 144 6.17 -11.22 11.70
N THR A 145 5.26 -10.27 11.96
CA THR A 145 5.51 -8.83 11.76
C THR A 145 5.85 -8.08 13.05
N ARG A 146 5.74 -8.74 14.22
CA ARG A 146 5.92 -8.07 15.54
C ARG A 146 7.30 -7.43 15.75
N ILE A 147 8.37 -8.02 15.25
CA ILE A 147 9.72 -7.46 15.35
C ILE A 147 9.83 -6.18 14.51
N ASN A 148 9.31 -6.20 13.29
CA ASN A 148 9.27 -5.02 12.43
C ASN A 148 8.49 -3.90 13.11
N ARG A 149 7.33 -4.20 13.70
CA ARG A 149 6.53 -3.20 14.45
C ARG A 149 7.27 -2.57 15.61
N PHE A 150 8.06 -3.35 16.34
CA PHE A 150 8.88 -2.79 17.41
C PHE A 150 9.89 -1.76 16.86
N LEU A 151 10.58 -2.10 15.78
CA LEU A 151 11.50 -1.17 15.12
C LEU A 151 10.76 0.03 14.50
N GLU A 152 9.56 -0.17 13.95
CA GLU A 152 8.73 0.92 13.41
C GLU A 152 8.35 1.93 14.48
N LYS A 153 8.06 1.52 15.72
CA LYS A 153 7.81 2.45 16.83
C LYS A 153 9.00 3.39 17.07
N ILE A 154 10.22 2.87 16.95
CA ILE A 154 11.45 3.67 17.04
C ILE A 154 11.54 4.64 15.87
N ILE A 155 11.25 4.17 14.64
CA ILE A 155 11.25 5.03 13.44
C ILE A 155 10.21 6.16 13.58
N PHE A 156 8.98 5.86 14.00
CA PHE A 156 7.94 6.85 14.23
C PHE A 156 8.34 7.89 15.27
N PHE A 157 9.03 7.48 16.34
CA PHE A 157 9.55 8.41 17.35
C PHE A 157 10.49 9.44 16.71
N PHE A 158 11.43 9.00 15.87
CA PHE A 158 12.34 9.91 15.17
C PHE A 158 11.63 10.77 14.11
N LEU A 159 10.66 10.21 13.38
CA LEU A 159 9.86 10.98 12.43
C LEU A 159 9.11 12.10 13.17
N ALA A 160 8.52 11.81 14.33
CA ALA A 160 7.79 12.78 15.14
C ALA A 160 8.64 13.95 15.66
N ILE A 161 9.94 13.71 15.92
CA ILE A 161 10.89 14.77 16.29
C ILE A 161 11.13 15.75 15.14
N SER A 162 11.20 15.24 13.89
CA SER A 162 11.40 16.08 12.72
C SER A 162 10.12 16.79 12.30
N HIS A 163 9.06 16.04 11.99
CA HIS A 163 7.74 16.48 11.57
C HIS A 163 6.77 15.33 11.80
N LYS A 164 5.76 15.55 12.64
CA LYS A 164 4.78 14.53 13.04
C LYS A 164 4.01 14.00 11.83
N VAL A 165 4.03 12.68 11.66
CA VAL A 165 3.18 11.97 10.71
C VAL A 165 1.74 12.01 11.23
N THR A 166 0.82 12.55 10.42
CA THR A 166 -0.60 12.66 10.75
C THR A 166 -1.44 11.97 9.70
N PHE A 167 -2.63 11.49 10.07
CA PHE A 167 -3.52 10.79 9.14
C PHE A 167 -4.86 11.52 9.09
N LYS A 168 -5.36 11.73 7.87
CA LYS A 168 -6.67 12.32 7.59
C LYS A 168 -7.39 11.48 6.54
N GLU A 169 -8.66 11.78 6.30
CA GLU A 169 -9.47 11.14 5.25
C GLU A 169 -8.99 11.53 3.84
N THR A 170 -8.24 12.61 3.69
CA THR A 170 -7.64 13.03 2.42
C THR A 170 -6.14 12.75 2.39
N LEU A 171 -5.57 12.61 1.19
CA LEU A 171 -4.12 12.51 1.01
C LEU A 171 -3.43 13.77 1.55
N GLU A 172 -2.46 13.56 2.45
CA GLU A 172 -1.69 14.63 3.09
C GLU A 172 -0.20 14.34 2.97
N ASN A 173 0.64 15.36 2.96
CA ASN A 173 2.10 15.16 2.96
C ASN A 173 2.57 14.48 4.26
N GLY A 174 3.39 13.44 4.12
CA GLY A 174 3.88 12.58 5.19
C GLY A 174 5.11 13.06 5.93
#